data_AF-A0A914XZT6-F1
#
_entry.id   AF-A0A914XZT6-F1
#
_cell.length_a   1.000
_cell.length_b   1.000
_cell.length_c   1.000
_cell.angle_alpha   90.00
_cell.angle_beta   90.00
_cell.angle_gamma   90.00
#
_symmetry.space_group_name_H-M   'P 1'
#
loop_
_entity.id
_entity.type
_entity.pdbx_description
1 polymer ?
#
loop_
_entity_poly.entity_id
_entity_poly.type
_entity_poly.pdbx_seq_one_letter_code
_entity_poly.pdbx_strand_id
1 'polypeptide(L)'
;MLAHNGEINTIEGNRRWAQARSKVWKTPRFDIAEFDPVISMHGSDSQSLDNMLELMVAGGMELIQALRILVPPATQSLEFKDPDLAAFYEFHGLNSEPWDGPAGIVACDSRYAVCTLDRNGLRPARWMLTADRHFLVASEAGVWEVPTERVVRKGKLGPGEMIAIDLRRGDLLDSDAVDRINRGRAPPN
;
A
#
# COMPACT_ATOMS: atom_id res chain seq x y z
N MET A 1 -7.10 1.85 -9.75
CA MET A 1 -5.66 2.15 -9.54
C MET A 1 -4.74 0.95 -9.24
N LEU A 2 -5.26 -0.18 -8.72
CA LEU A 2 -4.44 -1.32 -8.28
C LEU A 2 -4.77 -2.64 -9.01
N ALA A 3 -3.84 -3.58 -8.95
CA ALA A 3 -4.09 -4.99 -9.17
C ALA A 3 -3.72 -5.78 -7.91
N HIS A 4 -4.58 -6.73 -7.54
CA HIS A 4 -4.49 -7.51 -6.33
C HIS A 4 -4.44 -9.00 -6.68
N ASN A 5 -3.37 -9.67 -6.25
CA ASN A 5 -3.29 -11.11 -6.24
C ASN A 5 -3.52 -11.57 -4.80
N GLY A 6 -4.69 -12.12 -4.51
CA GLY A 6 -5.01 -12.39 -3.12
C GLY A 6 -6.50 -12.51 -2.82
N GLU A 7 -6.79 -12.49 -1.53
CA GLU A 7 -8.14 -12.43 -0.97
C GLU A 7 -8.10 -11.60 0.32
N ILE A 8 -9.00 -10.61 0.46
CA ILE A 8 -9.18 -9.85 1.69
C ILE A 8 -10.25 -10.54 2.55
N ASN A 9 -9.80 -11.24 3.59
CA ASN A 9 -10.66 -12.05 4.46
C ASN A 9 -11.53 -11.18 5.39
N THR A 10 -11.16 -9.92 5.60
CA THR A 10 -11.87 -8.97 6.47
C THR A 10 -12.89 -8.10 5.70
N ILE A 11 -13.13 -8.39 4.42
CA ILE A 11 -13.80 -7.48 3.48
C ILE A 11 -15.20 -7.03 3.92
N GLU A 12 -16.02 -7.91 4.52
CA GLU A 12 -17.36 -7.52 4.97
C GLU A 12 -17.30 -6.47 6.09
N GLY A 13 -16.35 -6.65 7.03
CA GLY A 13 -16.07 -5.68 8.08
C GLY A 13 -15.53 -4.38 7.51
N ASN A 14 -14.53 -4.47 6.61
CA ASN A 14 -13.94 -3.30 5.96
C ASN A 14 -14.99 -2.46 5.22
N ARG A 15 -15.89 -3.13 4.48
CA ARG A 15 -16.97 -2.47 3.75
C ARG A 15 -17.89 -1.69 4.68
N ARG A 16 -18.33 -2.32 5.76
CA ARG A 16 -19.24 -1.70 6.74
C ARG A 16 -18.58 -0.55 7.50
N TRP A 17 -17.33 -0.70 7.90
CA TRP A 17 -16.62 0.34 8.63
C TRP A 17 -16.32 1.56 7.76
N ALA A 18 -15.86 1.36 6.53
CA ALA A 18 -15.66 2.47 5.60
C ALA A 18 -16.98 3.22 5.31
N GLN A 19 -18.09 2.50 5.08
CA GLN A 19 -19.40 3.14 4.89
C GLN A 19 -19.92 3.84 6.16
N ALA A 20 -19.64 3.33 7.35
CA ALA A 20 -20.04 3.97 8.60
C ALA A 20 -19.21 5.24 8.87
N ARG A 21 -17.90 5.19 8.63
CA ARG A 21 -16.96 6.29 8.91
C ARG A 21 -16.93 7.36 7.81
N SER A 22 -17.41 7.06 6.60
CA SER A 22 -17.49 8.05 5.51
C SER A 22 -18.20 9.34 5.91
N LYS A 23 -19.18 9.25 6.80
CA LYS A 23 -19.97 10.38 7.31
C LYS A 23 -19.17 11.40 8.12
N VAL A 24 -18.02 11.01 8.67
CA VAL A 24 -17.16 11.88 9.47
C VAL A 24 -15.84 12.21 8.80
N TRP A 25 -15.49 11.53 7.70
CA TRP A 25 -14.34 11.88 6.90
C TRP A 25 -14.53 13.24 6.24
N LYS A 26 -13.43 14.00 6.13
CA LYS A 26 -13.41 15.31 5.49
C LYS A 26 -12.11 15.51 4.73
N THR A 27 -12.20 16.13 3.57
CA THR A 27 -11.05 16.62 2.80
C THR A 27 -11.41 17.98 2.21
N PRO A 28 -10.45 18.92 2.07
CA PRO A 28 -10.72 20.19 1.40
C PRO A 28 -10.84 20.05 -0.13
N ARG A 29 -10.64 18.85 -0.69
CA ARG A 29 -10.55 18.62 -2.15
C ARG A 29 -11.88 18.35 -2.83
N PHE A 30 -12.82 17.72 -2.13
CA PHE A 30 -14.15 17.38 -2.63
C PHE A 30 -15.07 17.06 -1.44
N ASP A 31 -16.38 17.02 -1.70
CA ASP A 31 -17.35 16.55 -0.73
C ASP A 31 -17.47 15.01 -0.80
N ILE A 32 -17.13 14.34 0.30
CA ILE A 32 -17.20 12.88 0.40
C ILE A 32 -18.65 12.39 0.30
N ALA A 33 -19.63 13.21 0.69
CA ALA A 33 -21.04 12.85 0.61
C ALA A 33 -21.55 12.68 -0.83
N GLU A 34 -20.83 13.19 -1.83
CA GLU A 34 -21.13 12.95 -3.25
C GLU A 34 -20.89 11.48 -3.65
N PHE A 35 -20.12 10.73 -2.86
CA PHE A 35 -19.78 9.33 -3.07
C PHE A 35 -20.53 8.47 -2.04
N ASP A 36 -21.82 8.16 -2.31
CA ASP A 36 -22.61 7.24 -1.47
C ASP A 36 -23.16 6.07 -2.31
N PRO A 37 -22.72 4.82 -2.07
CA PRO A 37 -21.70 4.42 -1.09
C PRO A 37 -20.28 4.83 -1.53
N VAL A 38 -19.40 5.11 -0.55
CA VAL A 38 -18.01 5.54 -0.82
C VAL A 38 -17.16 4.43 -1.45
N ILE A 39 -17.57 3.18 -1.26
CA ILE A 39 -16.92 1.98 -1.80
C ILE A 39 -17.98 0.97 -2.23
N SER A 40 -17.59 0.06 -3.12
CA SER A 40 -18.47 -1.02 -3.55
C SER A 40 -18.81 -1.96 -2.39
N MET A 41 -20.09 -2.08 -2.04
CA MET A 41 -20.59 -2.97 -0.98
C MET A 41 -20.78 -4.43 -1.45
N HIS A 42 -20.69 -4.64 -2.76
CA HIS A 42 -20.81 -5.92 -3.46
C HIS A 42 -19.69 -6.03 -4.50
N GLY A 43 -19.58 -7.18 -5.17
CA GLY A 43 -18.50 -7.43 -6.13
C GLY A 43 -17.21 -7.91 -5.44
N SER A 44 -16.09 -7.81 -6.16
CA SER A 44 -14.81 -8.33 -5.66
C SER A 44 -14.28 -7.49 -4.50
N ASP A 45 -13.51 -8.15 -3.63
CA ASP A 45 -12.76 -7.52 -2.57
C ASP A 45 -11.75 -6.48 -3.11
N SER A 46 -11.13 -6.81 -4.24
CA SER A 46 -10.14 -6.03 -4.95
C SER A 46 -10.73 -4.72 -5.46
N GLN A 47 -11.98 -4.75 -5.93
CA GLN A 47 -12.73 -3.55 -6.35
C GLN A 47 -12.97 -2.62 -5.16
N SER A 48 -13.42 -3.15 -4.02
CA SER A 48 -13.64 -2.35 -2.81
C SER A 48 -12.35 -1.76 -2.26
N LEU A 49 -11.26 -2.52 -2.30
CA LEU A 49 -9.93 -2.05 -1.91
C LEU A 49 -9.46 -0.93 -2.83
N ASP A 50 -9.70 -1.05 -4.14
CA ASP A 50 -9.38 -0.02 -5.12
C ASP A 50 -10.17 1.27 -4.89
N ASN A 51 -11.48 1.17 -4.60
CA ASN A 51 -12.29 2.34 -4.26
C ASN A 51 -11.76 3.04 -2.99
N MET A 52 -11.43 2.28 -1.95
CA MET A 52 -10.90 2.85 -0.72
C MET A 52 -9.54 3.54 -0.95
N LEU A 53 -8.64 2.90 -1.70
CA LEU A 53 -7.34 3.45 -2.05
C LEU A 53 -7.47 4.74 -2.87
N GLU A 54 -8.34 4.73 -3.88
CA GLU A 54 -8.65 5.90 -4.71
C GLU A 54 -9.22 7.05 -3.87
N LEU A 55 -10.14 6.78 -2.96
CA LEU A 55 -10.70 7.79 -2.07
C LEU A 55 -9.62 8.44 -1.20
N MET A 56 -8.70 7.66 -0.62
CA MET A 56 -7.60 8.17 0.21
C MET A 56 -6.61 9.02 -0.60
N VAL A 57 -6.24 8.56 -1.79
CA VAL A 57 -5.31 9.28 -2.68
C VAL A 57 -5.95 10.56 -3.22
N ALA A 58 -7.20 10.48 -3.69
CA ALA A 58 -7.96 11.65 -4.11
C ALA A 58 -8.07 12.66 -2.96
N GLY A 59 -8.31 12.16 -1.74
CA GLY A 59 -8.42 12.95 -0.51
C GLY A 59 -7.12 13.66 -0.10
N GLY A 60 -5.99 13.28 -0.71
CA GLY A 60 -4.71 13.97 -0.62
C GLY A 60 -3.57 13.17 -0.01
N MET A 61 -3.79 11.90 0.34
CA MET A 61 -2.71 11.02 0.82
C MET A 61 -1.82 10.59 -0.35
N GLU A 62 -0.52 10.39 -0.09
CA GLU A 62 0.35 9.76 -1.07
C GLU A 62 0.05 8.25 -1.19
N LEU A 63 0.22 7.67 -2.38
CA LEU A 63 -0.06 6.24 -2.63
C LEU A 63 0.62 5.29 -1.62
N ILE A 64 1.91 5.51 -1.34
CA ILE A 64 2.67 4.73 -0.36
C ILE A 64 2.15 4.88 1.07
N GLN A 65 1.54 6.03 1.41
CA GLN A 65 0.92 6.27 2.71
C GLN A 65 -0.38 5.47 2.82
N ALA A 66 -1.25 5.62 1.83
CA ALA A 66 -2.57 4.99 1.83
C ALA A 66 -2.45 3.46 1.87
N LEU A 67 -1.53 2.88 1.08
CA LEU A 67 -1.25 1.44 1.13
C LEU A 67 -0.72 0.98 2.49
N ARG A 68 0.14 1.78 3.15
CA ARG A 68 0.62 1.45 4.51
C ARG A 68 -0.47 1.51 5.56
N ILE A 69 -1.49 2.34 5.37
CA ILE A 69 -2.65 2.42 6.27
C ILE A 69 -3.60 1.24 6.04
N LEU A 70 -3.88 0.91 4.77
CA LEU A 70 -4.81 -0.17 4.41
C LEU A 70 -4.22 -1.56 4.69
N VAL A 71 -2.95 -1.76 4.34
CA VAL A 71 -2.24 -3.05 4.48
C VAL A 71 -0.94 -2.82 5.28
N PRO A 72 -1.04 -2.53 6.59
CA PRO A 72 0.12 -2.28 7.42
C PRO A 72 0.94 -3.56 7.67
N PRO A 73 2.27 -3.46 7.83
CA PRO A 73 3.10 -4.57 8.29
C PRO A 73 2.73 -4.97 9.74
N ALA A 74 3.35 -6.03 10.25
CA ALA A 74 3.21 -6.37 11.67
C ALA A 74 3.90 -5.30 12.55
N THR A 75 3.13 -4.63 13.39
CA THR A 75 3.59 -3.45 14.17
C THR A 75 3.92 -3.74 15.63
N GLN A 76 3.71 -4.97 16.12
CA GLN A 76 3.74 -5.31 17.56
C GLN A 76 5.06 -5.02 18.29
N SER A 77 6.16 -4.82 17.56
CA SER A 77 7.48 -4.49 18.13
C SER A 77 7.99 -3.10 17.76
N LEU A 78 7.19 -2.30 17.04
CA LEU A 78 7.62 -0.99 16.55
C LEU A 78 7.77 0.03 17.67
N GLU A 79 6.89 0.02 18.69
CA GLU A 79 6.96 0.99 19.79
C GLU A 79 8.35 1.05 20.45
N PHE A 80 9.02 -0.10 20.57
CA PHE A 80 10.35 -0.21 21.16
C PHE A 80 11.51 0.10 20.20
N LYS A 81 11.26 0.08 18.88
CA LYS A 81 12.30 0.20 17.84
C LYS A 81 12.26 1.54 17.12
N ASP A 82 11.07 2.03 16.84
CA ASP A 82 10.79 3.23 16.04
C ASP A 82 9.45 3.84 16.52
N PRO A 83 9.47 4.62 17.62
CA PRO A 83 8.27 5.12 18.26
C PRO A 83 7.49 6.09 17.37
N ASP A 84 8.17 6.88 16.54
CA ASP A 84 7.50 7.77 15.58
C ASP A 84 6.74 6.97 14.50
N LEU A 85 7.35 5.89 14.00
CA LEU A 85 6.67 5.00 13.05
C LEU A 85 5.52 4.23 13.71
N ALA A 86 5.68 3.83 14.97
CA ALA A 86 4.59 3.25 15.76
C ALA A 86 3.41 4.23 15.88
N ALA A 87 3.69 5.49 16.23
CA ALA A 87 2.69 6.55 16.33
C ALA A 87 1.96 6.80 14.99
N PHE A 88 2.66 6.74 13.86
CA PHE A 88 2.04 6.78 12.53
C PHE A 88 1.00 5.66 12.36
N TYR A 89 1.37 4.41 12.63
CA TYR A 89 0.45 3.28 12.47
C TYR A 89 -0.69 3.29 13.48
N GLU A 90 -0.43 3.67 14.73
CA GLU A 90 -1.44 3.79 15.78
C GLU A 90 -2.49 4.84 15.43
N PHE A 91 -2.06 6.05 15.06
CA PHE A 91 -2.96 7.14 14.70
C PHE A 91 -3.89 6.76 13.54
N HIS A 92 -3.33 6.16 12.49
CA HIS A 92 -4.12 5.75 11.33
C HIS A 92 -4.97 4.51 11.61
N GLY A 93 -4.50 3.59 12.46
CA GLY A 93 -5.23 2.40 12.90
C GLY A 93 -6.52 2.72 13.68
N LEU A 94 -6.59 3.89 14.34
CA LEU A 94 -7.83 4.37 14.97
C LEU A 94 -8.92 4.71 13.95
N ASN A 95 -8.54 5.04 12.72
CA ASN A 95 -9.46 5.55 11.68
C ASN A 95 -9.68 4.56 10.53
N SER A 96 -8.79 3.59 10.34
CA SER A 96 -8.90 2.52 9.36
C SER A 96 -8.44 1.22 9.97
N GLU A 97 -9.31 0.22 9.99
CA GLU A 97 -8.89 -1.15 10.28
C GLU A 97 -8.08 -1.72 9.10
N PRO A 98 -7.14 -2.64 9.36
CA PRO A 98 -6.41 -3.33 8.31
C PRO A 98 -7.36 -4.09 7.36
N TRP A 99 -7.04 -4.06 6.08
CA TRP A 99 -7.63 -4.90 5.05
C TRP A 99 -6.78 -6.15 4.95
N ASP A 100 -7.11 -7.13 5.79
CA ASP A 100 -6.25 -8.29 6.08
C ASP A 100 -6.64 -9.51 5.25
N GLY A 101 -5.65 -10.35 4.96
CA GLY A 101 -5.75 -11.51 4.09
C GLY A 101 -4.52 -11.66 3.19
N PRO A 102 -4.34 -12.82 2.51
CA PRO A 102 -3.23 -13.02 1.59
C PRO A 102 -3.28 -11.97 0.47
N ALA A 103 -2.30 -11.08 0.38
CA ALA A 103 -2.33 -10.00 -0.61
C ALA A 103 -0.95 -9.69 -1.18
N GLY A 104 -0.82 -9.79 -2.49
CA GLY A 104 0.21 -9.14 -3.27
C GLY A 104 -0.43 -8.04 -4.10
N ILE A 105 -0.06 -6.78 -3.84
CA ILE A 105 -0.68 -5.63 -4.48
C ILE A 105 0.38 -4.93 -5.32
N VAL A 106 0.02 -4.61 -6.56
CA VAL A 106 0.72 -3.61 -7.36
C VAL A 106 -0.22 -2.44 -7.63
N ALA A 107 0.27 -1.22 -7.48
CA ALA A 107 -0.53 -0.02 -7.69
C ALA A 107 0.33 1.08 -8.29
N CYS A 108 -0.30 2.01 -9.02
CA CYS A 108 0.41 3.12 -9.64
C CYS A 108 -0.46 4.38 -9.63
N ASP A 109 0.17 5.52 -9.38
CA ASP A 109 -0.42 6.85 -9.56
C ASP A 109 0.53 7.76 -10.39
N SER A 110 0.26 9.06 -10.40
CA SER A 110 1.10 10.03 -11.15
C SER A 110 2.54 10.19 -10.61
N ARG A 111 2.86 9.64 -9.44
CA ARG A 111 4.15 9.79 -8.75
C ARG A 111 4.79 8.47 -8.38
N TYR A 112 4.04 7.47 -7.96
CA TYR A 112 4.58 6.22 -7.45
C TYR A 112 4.08 5.03 -8.24
N ALA A 113 4.98 4.10 -8.54
CA ALA A 113 4.64 2.71 -8.87
C ALA A 113 5.08 1.83 -7.70
N VAL A 114 4.17 1.04 -7.13
CA VAL A 114 4.36 0.36 -5.83
C VAL A 114 4.04 -1.12 -5.95
N CYS A 115 4.82 -1.96 -5.27
CA CYS A 115 4.42 -3.31 -4.92
C CYS A 115 4.53 -3.50 -3.40
N THR A 116 3.51 -4.11 -2.78
CA THR A 116 3.48 -4.39 -1.35
C THR A 116 2.85 -5.75 -1.08
N LEU A 117 3.28 -6.39 0.00
CA LEU A 117 2.69 -7.63 0.50
C LEU A 117 1.89 -7.40 1.78
N ASP A 118 0.96 -8.31 2.05
CA ASP A 118 0.29 -8.41 3.35
C ASP A 118 1.29 -8.67 4.48
N ARG A 119 0.87 -8.40 5.70
CA ARG A 119 1.69 -8.52 6.93
C ARG A 119 2.35 -9.89 7.12
N ASN A 120 1.79 -10.96 6.54
CA ASN A 120 2.31 -12.31 6.65
C ASN A 120 3.05 -12.77 5.38
N GLY A 121 3.04 -11.96 4.31
CA GLY A 121 3.75 -12.26 3.06
C GLY A 121 3.25 -13.51 2.37
N LEU A 122 1.92 -13.70 2.31
CA LEU A 122 1.30 -14.95 1.88
C LEU A 122 1.25 -15.09 0.35
N ARG A 123 1.64 -14.06 -0.39
CA ARG A 123 1.75 -14.05 -1.85
C ARG A 123 3.19 -13.74 -2.26
N PRO A 124 3.74 -14.42 -3.28
CA PRO A 124 5.10 -14.15 -3.71
C PRO A 124 5.14 -12.84 -4.51
N ALA A 125 6.20 -12.06 -4.30
CA ALA A 125 6.56 -10.96 -5.17
C ALA A 125 8.09 -10.93 -5.32
N ARG A 126 8.56 -11.00 -6.57
CA ARG A 126 9.97 -10.91 -6.95
C ARG A 126 10.16 -9.69 -7.82
N TRP A 127 11.26 -8.99 -7.61
CA TRP A 127 11.58 -7.77 -8.36
C TRP A 127 13.00 -7.81 -8.90
N MET A 128 13.23 -7.09 -9.98
CA MET A 128 14.56 -6.82 -10.52
C MET A 128 14.65 -5.40 -11.10
N LEU A 129 15.85 -4.84 -11.02
CA LEU A 129 16.21 -3.55 -11.60
C LEU A 129 17.33 -3.79 -12.61
N THR A 130 17.12 -3.35 -13.84
CA THR A 130 18.08 -3.48 -14.92
C THR A 130 18.97 -2.25 -15.07
N ALA A 131 20.09 -2.38 -15.78
CA ALA A 131 21.05 -1.30 -16.02
C ALA A 131 20.46 -0.15 -16.87
N ASP A 132 19.50 -0.46 -17.73
CA ASP A 132 18.69 0.49 -18.50
C ASP A 132 17.48 1.04 -17.72
N ARG A 133 17.49 0.88 -16.39
CA ARG A 133 16.49 1.45 -15.46
C ARG A 133 15.07 0.91 -15.66
N HIS A 134 14.91 -0.30 -16.18
CA HIS A 134 13.63 -1.00 -16.07
C HIS A 134 13.52 -1.64 -14.68
N PHE A 135 12.44 -1.30 -13.99
CA PHE A 135 12.04 -1.98 -12.76
C PHE A 135 10.90 -2.94 -13.07
N LEU A 136 11.11 -4.20 -12.73
CA LEU A 136 10.14 -5.27 -12.96
C LEU A 136 9.73 -5.85 -11.62
N VAL A 137 8.44 -6.16 -11.48
CA VAL A 137 7.89 -6.94 -10.36
C VAL A 137 6.90 -7.96 -10.89
N ALA A 138 6.96 -9.17 -10.36
CA ALA A 138 6.06 -10.26 -10.73
C ALA A 138 5.90 -11.25 -9.57
N SER A 139 4.84 -12.07 -9.61
CA SER A 139 4.64 -13.17 -8.65
C SER A 139 5.72 -14.25 -8.79
N GLU A 140 6.31 -14.38 -9.98
CA GLU A 140 7.28 -15.41 -10.32
C GLU A 140 8.54 -14.80 -10.95
N ALA A 141 9.65 -15.54 -10.88
CA ALA A 141 10.87 -15.15 -11.59
C ALA A 141 10.83 -15.65 -13.03
N GLY A 142 11.49 -14.95 -13.95
CA GLY A 142 11.63 -15.39 -15.34
C GLY A 142 10.45 -15.06 -16.26
N VAL A 143 9.49 -14.23 -15.80
CA VAL A 143 8.36 -13.79 -16.63
C VAL A 143 8.81 -12.93 -17.82
N TRP A 144 9.92 -12.21 -17.66
CA TRP A 144 10.59 -11.48 -18.73
C TRP A 144 12.05 -11.92 -18.78
N GLU A 145 12.47 -12.44 -19.92
CA GLU A 145 13.87 -12.77 -20.21
C GLU A 145 14.73 -11.51 -20.26
N VAL A 146 15.51 -11.29 -19.21
CA VAL A 146 16.50 -10.23 -19.12
C VAL A 146 17.89 -10.88 -19.01
N PRO A 147 18.84 -10.55 -19.89
CA PRO A 147 20.22 -11.04 -19.79
C PRO A 147 20.81 -10.76 -18.41
N THR A 148 21.48 -11.74 -17.82
CA THR A 148 21.96 -11.65 -16.41
C THR A 148 22.90 -10.47 -16.21
N GLU A 149 23.75 -10.17 -17.21
CA GLU A 149 24.67 -9.04 -17.22
C GLU A 149 23.96 -7.66 -17.18
N ARG A 150 22.67 -7.60 -17.51
CA ARG A 150 21.86 -6.37 -17.43
C ARG A 150 21.16 -6.19 -16.09
N VAL A 151 21.13 -7.22 -15.22
CA VAL A 151 20.46 -7.14 -13.93
C VAL A 151 21.40 -6.52 -12.88
N VAL A 152 21.08 -5.32 -12.40
CA VAL A 152 21.89 -4.61 -11.40
C VAL A 152 21.51 -5.03 -9.99
N ARG A 153 20.21 -5.16 -9.72
CA ARG A 153 19.68 -5.61 -8.43
C ARG A 153 18.47 -6.51 -8.66
N LYS A 154 18.26 -7.48 -7.77
CA LYS A 154 17.04 -8.29 -7.72
C LYS A 154 16.77 -8.71 -6.28
N GLY A 155 15.51 -9.00 -5.99
CA GLY A 155 15.08 -9.41 -4.66
C GLY A 155 13.69 -10.03 -4.66
N LYS A 156 13.21 -10.30 -3.46
CA LYS A 156 11.83 -10.67 -3.17
C LYS A 156 11.31 -9.78 -2.06
N LEU A 157 10.01 -9.55 -2.02
CA LEU A 157 9.36 -8.95 -0.87
C LEU A 157 9.10 -10.02 0.20
N GLY A 158 9.35 -9.66 1.44
CA GLY A 158 8.98 -10.38 2.64
C GLY A 158 7.65 -9.91 3.24
N PRO A 159 7.24 -10.51 4.37
CA PRO A 159 6.01 -10.15 5.08
C PRO A 159 5.93 -8.65 5.40
N GLY A 160 4.87 -8.00 4.94
CA GLY A 160 4.63 -6.57 5.14
C GLY A 160 5.62 -5.64 4.43
N GLU A 161 6.52 -6.15 3.58
CA GLU A 161 7.46 -5.28 2.87
C GLU A 161 6.79 -4.56 1.70
N MET A 162 7.29 -3.37 1.42
CA MET A 162 6.91 -2.53 0.29
C MET A 162 8.15 -2.12 -0.51
N ILE A 163 8.00 -2.04 -1.83
CA ILE A 163 8.98 -1.43 -2.73
C ILE A 163 8.25 -0.48 -3.67
N ALA A 164 8.83 0.70 -3.90
CA ALA A 164 8.21 1.73 -4.72
C ALA A 164 9.23 2.44 -5.61
N ILE A 165 8.79 2.90 -6.77
CA ILE A 165 9.52 3.84 -7.63
C ILE A 165 8.88 5.21 -7.46
N ASP A 166 9.63 6.22 -7.03
CA ASP A 166 9.21 7.62 -7.19
C ASP A 166 9.50 8.03 -8.64
N LEU A 167 8.47 8.03 -9.49
CA LEU A 167 8.51 8.36 -10.91
C LEU A 167 8.90 9.82 -11.18
N ARG A 168 8.72 10.72 -10.21
CA ARG A 168 9.13 12.13 -10.35
C ARG A 168 10.63 12.32 -10.10
N ARG A 169 11.17 11.58 -9.14
CA ARG A 169 12.60 11.65 -8.77
C ARG A 169 13.47 10.63 -9.50
N GLY A 170 12.87 9.54 -9.95
CA GLY A 170 13.57 8.38 -10.51
C GLY A 170 14.25 7.52 -9.45
N ASP A 171 13.78 7.54 -8.20
CA ASP A 171 14.39 6.83 -7.07
C ASP A 171 13.65 5.51 -6.78
N LEU A 172 14.41 4.45 -6.48
CA LEU A 172 13.87 3.21 -5.92
C LEU A 172 13.85 3.31 -4.40
N LEU A 173 12.66 3.16 -3.81
CA LEU A 173 12.40 3.17 -2.38
C LEU A 173 12.17 1.73 -1.91
N ASP A 174 13.01 1.26 -1.00
CA ASP A 174 12.76 0.02 -0.26
C ASP A 174 11.85 0.28 0.96
N SER A 175 11.54 -0.79 1.71
CA SER A 175 10.63 -0.72 2.85
C SER A 175 11.11 0.30 3.89
N ASP A 176 12.41 0.32 4.19
CA ASP A 176 13.00 1.26 5.15
C ASP A 176 12.91 2.71 4.66
N ALA A 177 13.09 2.96 3.36
CA ALA A 177 12.92 4.29 2.78
C ALA A 177 11.46 4.75 2.86
N VAL A 178 10.50 3.88 2.56
CA VAL A 178 9.06 4.17 2.70
C VAL A 178 8.70 4.45 4.17
N ASP A 179 9.20 3.64 5.09
CA ASP A 179 8.91 3.79 6.52
C ASP A 179 9.50 5.09 7.08
N ARG A 180 10.70 5.47 6.62
CA ARG A 180 11.30 6.78 6.96
C ARG A 180 10.45 7.96 6.48
N ILE A 181 9.83 7.86 5.31
CA ILE A 181 8.90 8.89 4.80
C ILE A 181 7.66 8.97 5.69
N ASN A 182 7.09 7.83 6.07
CA ASN A 182 5.89 7.78 6.92
C ASN A 182 6.17 8.20 8.36
N ARG A 183 7.40 7.99 8.87
CA ARG A 183 7.83 8.52 10.17
C ARG A 183 7.62 10.03 10.26
N GLY A 184 7.97 10.76 9.20
CA GLY A 184 7.74 12.22 9.12
C GLY A 184 6.28 12.64 9.04
N ARG A 185 5.34 11.69 9.00
CA ARG A 185 3.88 11.91 8.97
C ARG A 185 3.21 11.55 10.30
N ALA A 186 3.98 11.12 11.30
CA ALA A 186 3.45 10.91 12.64
C ALA A 186 2.78 12.19 13.15
N PRO A 187 1.65 12.08 13.86
CA PRO A 187 1.06 13.24 14.52
C PRO A 187 2.07 13.84 15.50
N PRO A 188 2.10 15.18 15.66
CA PRO A 188 2.89 15.77 16.72
C PRO A 188 2.40 15.29 18.09
N ASN A 189 3.34 14.95 18.97
CA ASN A 189 3.09 14.63 20.37
C ASN A 189 2.50 15.82 21.15
#